data_AF-A0A8W8NJZ4-F1
#
_entry.id   AF-A0A8W8NJZ4-F1
#
_cell.length_a   1.000
_cell.length_b   1.000
_cell.length_c   1.000
_cell.angle_alpha   90.00
_cell.angle_beta   90.00
_cell.angle_gamma   90.00
#
_symmetry.space_group_name_H-M   'P 1'
#
loop_
_entity.id
_entity.type
_entity.pdbx_description
1 polymer ?
#
loop_
_entity_poly.entity_id
_entity_poly.type
_entity_poly.pdbx_seq_one_letter_code
_entity_poly.pdbx_strand_id
1 'polypeptide(L)'
;ESCDLPSGPHFFGMLPSGPCDDGLECISPVTENHSVMRLGKGVCSKPRQTRKTRSQSYTPCQIMYRQRSISMVVWQGWWLPKCDAEGNFEGEQCDNTGHCFCVTSHNGEVIQSSKVLGSADCSSHSPARRYLTQCQQMYQLRMISFVIYQGMWTPKCDTEGKFEPVQCDNTDHCFCVTEITGTVVKGSKVPHTRPDCSQYDLTEEDITPTPSF
;
A
#
# COMPACT_ATOMS: atom_id res chain seq x y z
N GLU A 1 36.86 -33.96 19.18
CA GLU A 1 37.72 -33.76 20.36
C GLU A 1 37.04 -32.87 21.41
N SER A 2 37.50 -32.93 22.65
CA SER A 2 37.03 -32.10 23.77
C SER A 2 37.99 -30.94 24.03
N CYS A 3 37.46 -29.77 24.40
CA CYS A 3 38.22 -28.55 24.65
C CYS A 3 37.81 -27.95 26.01
N ASP A 4 38.72 -27.24 26.69
CA ASP A 4 38.44 -26.65 28.01
C ASP A 4 37.96 -25.19 27.88
N LEU A 5 36.92 -24.82 28.64
CA LEU A 5 36.31 -23.48 28.65
C LEU A 5 36.88 -22.64 29.81
N PRO A 6 37.15 -21.32 29.61
CA PRO A 6 37.72 -20.47 30.67
C PRO A 6 36.75 -20.26 31.84
N SER A 7 37.30 -20.20 33.05
CA SER A 7 36.57 -20.11 34.32
C SER A 7 36.97 -18.86 35.12
N GLY A 8 36.13 -17.83 35.19
CA GLY A 8 36.33 -16.69 36.09
C GLY A 8 35.59 -15.40 35.68
N PRO A 9 35.19 -14.53 36.64
CA PRO A 9 34.52 -13.27 36.32
C PRO A 9 35.58 -12.20 36.04
N HIS A 10 35.49 -11.58 34.86
CA HIS A 10 36.36 -10.52 34.31
C HIS A 10 37.74 -10.96 33.82
N PHE A 11 37.94 -11.00 32.50
CA PHE A 11 38.69 -9.95 31.79
C PHE A 11 38.68 -10.20 30.28
N PHE A 12 38.49 -9.12 29.53
CA PHE A 12 38.63 -9.04 28.08
C PHE A 12 39.98 -9.63 27.61
N GLY A 13 39.95 -10.46 26.56
CA GLY A 13 41.11 -10.60 25.66
C GLY A 13 42.07 -11.78 25.85
N MET A 14 41.68 -12.89 26.49
CA MET A 14 42.48 -14.13 26.43
C MET A 14 41.87 -15.15 25.48
N LEU A 15 42.63 -15.51 24.44
CA LEU A 15 42.29 -16.63 23.54
C LEU A 15 42.19 -17.92 24.36
N PRO A 16 41.15 -18.76 24.14
CA PRO A 16 41.07 -20.07 24.77
C PRO A 16 42.31 -20.89 24.41
N SER A 17 43.08 -21.28 25.42
CA SER A 17 44.28 -22.09 25.27
C SER A 17 43.88 -23.56 25.25
N GLY A 18 43.58 -24.07 24.06
CA GLY A 18 43.36 -25.48 23.76
C GLY A 18 42.96 -25.63 22.29
N PRO A 19 43.83 -26.15 21.40
CA PRO A 19 43.61 -26.05 19.96
C PRO A 19 42.58 -27.09 19.51
N CYS A 20 41.40 -26.65 19.09
CA CYS A 20 40.66 -27.41 18.09
C CYS A 20 41.41 -27.27 16.74
N ASP A 21 41.39 -28.30 15.91
CA ASP A 21 42.00 -28.26 14.57
C ASP A 21 41.47 -27.09 13.72
N ASP A 22 42.26 -26.66 12.72
CA ASP A 22 41.98 -25.51 11.85
C ASP A 22 40.53 -25.53 11.30
N GLY A 23 39.74 -24.51 11.68
CA GLY A 23 38.36 -24.33 11.23
C GLY A 23 37.27 -24.89 12.15
N LEU A 24 37.63 -25.37 13.34
CA LEU A 24 36.68 -25.81 14.37
C LEU A 24 36.64 -24.84 15.56
N GLU A 25 35.44 -24.58 16.06
CA GLU A 25 35.23 -23.75 17.25
C GLU A 25 34.85 -24.62 18.46
N CYS A 26 35.35 -24.24 19.64
CA CYS A 26 35.02 -24.90 20.89
C CYS A 26 33.66 -24.39 21.40
N ILE A 27 32.63 -25.24 21.37
CA ILE A 27 31.26 -24.87 21.76
C ILE A 27 30.88 -25.60 23.05
N SER A 28 30.22 -24.91 23.99
CA SER A 28 29.63 -25.58 25.16
C SER A 28 28.43 -26.45 24.73
N PRO A 29 28.25 -27.67 25.28
CA PRO A 29 27.09 -28.48 24.97
C PRO A 29 25.82 -27.78 25.45
N VAL A 30 25.03 -27.27 24.49
CA VAL A 30 23.71 -26.69 24.75
C VAL A 30 22.76 -27.85 25.04
N THR A 31 22.26 -27.96 26.28
CA THR A 31 21.04 -28.75 26.53
C THR A 31 19.85 -27.85 26.26
N GLU A 32 18.82 -28.40 25.61
CA GLU A 32 17.70 -27.70 24.97
C GLU A 32 16.81 -26.84 25.89
N ASN A 33 17.22 -26.41 27.09
CA ASN A 33 16.33 -25.54 27.88
C ASN A 33 16.89 -24.48 28.82
N HIS A 34 18.19 -24.28 29.06
CA HIS A 34 18.61 -23.16 29.92
C HIS A 34 19.98 -22.60 29.56
N SER A 35 20.06 -21.27 29.48
CA SER A 35 21.26 -20.44 29.25
C SER A 35 22.21 -20.44 30.45
N VAL A 36 22.69 -21.62 30.85
CA VAL A 36 23.71 -21.76 31.89
C VAL A 36 24.89 -22.51 31.30
N MET A 37 25.99 -21.79 31.03
CA MET A 37 27.26 -22.38 30.66
C MET A 37 27.74 -23.29 31.81
N ARG A 38 27.88 -24.59 31.56
CA ARG A 38 28.61 -25.45 32.49
C ARG A 38 30.10 -25.21 32.33
N LEU A 39 30.76 -24.82 33.42
CA LEU A 39 32.22 -24.86 33.53
C LEU A 39 32.66 -26.33 33.50
N GLY A 40 33.60 -26.67 32.61
CA GLY A 40 34.09 -28.04 32.55
C GLY A 40 34.75 -28.39 31.23
N LYS A 41 33.96 -28.71 30.19
CA LYS A 41 34.48 -29.18 28.88
C LYS A 41 33.51 -28.85 27.75
N GLY A 42 33.98 -28.22 26.68
CA GLY A 42 33.30 -28.01 25.40
C GLY A 42 33.63 -29.10 24.37
N VAL A 43 32.94 -29.05 23.23
CA VAL A 43 33.17 -29.96 22.10
C VAL A 43 33.56 -29.13 20.88
N CYS A 44 34.63 -29.54 20.19
CA CYS A 44 35.03 -28.92 18.93
C CYS A 44 34.03 -29.29 17.83
N SER A 45 33.35 -28.29 17.26
CA SER A 45 32.38 -28.49 16.18
C SER A 45 32.60 -27.46 15.07
N LYS A 46 32.23 -27.82 13.84
CA LYS A 46 32.20 -26.86 12.73
C LYS A 46 31.18 -25.77 13.05
N PRO A 47 31.45 -24.50 12.71
CA PRO A 47 30.47 -23.43 12.85
C PRO A 47 29.23 -23.85 12.08
N ARG A 48 28.12 -24.00 12.81
CA ARG A 48 26.83 -24.30 12.22
C ARG A 48 26.52 -23.12 11.31
N GLN A 49 26.56 -23.32 9.98
CA GLN A 49 26.05 -22.32 9.05
C GLN A 49 24.63 -22.02 9.52
N THR A 50 24.44 -20.86 10.13
CA THR A 50 23.13 -20.39 10.50
C THR A 50 22.39 -20.34 9.17
N ARG A 51 21.48 -21.29 8.97
CA ARG A 51 20.56 -21.29 7.84
C ARG A 51 19.97 -19.88 7.91
N LYS A 52 20.34 -18.99 6.97
CA LYS A 52 19.80 -17.63 6.91
C LYS A 52 18.30 -17.82 7.02
N THR A 53 17.73 -17.53 8.19
CA THR A 53 16.30 -17.54 8.36
C THR A 53 15.86 -16.47 7.41
N ARG A 54 15.21 -16.88 6.31
CA ARG A 54 14.60 -15.98 5.34
C ARG A 54 13.80 -15.00 6.19
N SER A 55 14.30 -13.77 6.32
CA SER A 55 13.63 -12.73 7.08
C SER A 55 12.33 -12.48 6.34
N GLN A 56 11.28 -13.20 6.71
CA GLN A 56 9.94 -12.94 6.24
C GLN A 56 9.61 -11.57 6.84
N SER A 57 9.79 -10.54 6.02
CA SER A 57 9.35 -9.19 6.34
C SER A 57 7.83 -9.23 6.33
N TYR A 58 7.25 -9.53 7.49
CA TYR A 58 5.81 -9.46 7.66
C TYR A 58 5.35 -8.02 7.45
N THR A 59 4.25 -7.84 6.74
CA THR A 59 3.63 -6.54 6.56
C THR A 59 3.00 -6.06 7.88
N PRO A 60 2.70 -4.75 8.01
CA PRO A 60 2.01 -4.23 9.19
C PRO A 60 0.70 -4.96 9.51
N CYS A 61 -0.13 -5.29 8.50
CA CYS A 61 -1.38 -6.02 8.70
C CYS A 61 -1.15 -7.45 9.22
N GLN A 62 -0.20 -8.17 8.62
CA GLN A 62 0.13 -9.55 9.04
C GLN A 62 0.66 -9.60 10.47
N ILE A 63 1.49 -8.62 10.86
CA ILE A 63 1.98 -8.49 12.23
C ILE A 63 0.81 -8.29 13.20
N MET A 64 -0.07 -7.34 12.88
CA MET A 64 -1.23 -7.02 13.70
C MET A 64 -2.21 -8.20 13.82
N TYR A 65 -2.48 -8.89 12.71
CA TYR A 65 -3.28 -10.12 12.70
C TYR A 65 -2.69 -11.16 13.63
N ARG A 66 -1.38 -11.44 13.51
CA ARG A 66 -0.70 -12.44 14.35
C ARG A 66 -0.75 -12.07 15.83
N GLN A 67 -0.47 -10.81 16.17
CA GLN A 67 -0.52 -10.33 17.55
C GLN A 67 -1.93 -10.45 18.15
N ARG A 68 -2.96 -10.07 17.39
CA ARG A 68 -4.35 -10.11 17.87
C ARG A 68 -4.96 -11.50 17.88
N SER A 69 -4.60 -12.37 16.93
CA SER A 69 -5.11 -13.75 16.84
C SER A 69 -4.73 -14.63 18.04
N ILE A 70 -3.64 -14.31 18.73
CA ILE A 70 -3.14 -15.05 19.90
C ILE A 70 -3.66 -14.45 21.22
N SER A 71 -4.28 -13.26 21.18
CA SER A 71 -4.85 -12.63 22.37
C SER A 71 -6.06 -13.40 22.87
N MET A 72 -6.01 -13.87 24.13
CA MET A 72 -7.16 -14.49 24.80
C MET A 72 -8.22 -13.47 25.25
N VAL A 73 -7.90 -12.17 25.21
CA VAL A 73 -8.78 -11.11 25.68
C VAL A 73 -9.39 -10.38 24.48
N VAL A 74 -10.72 -10.39 24.41
CA VAL A 74 -11.54 -9.73 23.37
C VAL A 74 -12.46 -8.73 24.08
N TRP A 75 -12.15 -7.44 23.94
CA TRP A 75 -12.95 -6.34 24.49
C TRP A 75 -14.00 -5.85 23.48
N GLN A 76 -14.92 -4.98 23.91
CA GLN A 76 -15.84 -4.31 22.97
C GLN A 76 -15.05 -3.39 22.02
N GLY A 77 -15.37 -3.44 20.73
CA GLY A 77 -14.62 -2.72 19.69
C GLY A 77 -13.32 -3.40 19.27
N TRP A 78 -13.07 -4.63 19.75
CA TRP A 78 -11.96 -5.43 19.29
C TRP A 78 -12.21 -5.94 17.88
N TRP A 79 -11.19 -5.88 17.04
CA TRP A 79 -11.28 -6.33 15.65
C TRP A 79 -10.02 -7.10 15.25
N LEU A 80 -10.20 -8.10 14.42
CA LEU A 80 -9.12 -8.87 13.79
C LEU A 80 -8.92 -8.33 12.37
N PRO A 81 -7.73 -7.84 11.99
CA PRO A 81 -7.56 -7.17 10.72
C PRO A 81 -7.66 -8.11 9.52
N LYS A 82 -8.43 -7.70 8.51
CA LYS A 82 -8.47 -8.35 7.21
C LYS A 82 -7.33 -7.82 6.35
N CYS A 83 -6.51 -8.73 5.85
CA CYS A 83 -5.38 -8.39 5.00
C CYS A 83 -5.64 -8.90 3.58
N ASP A 84 -5.22 -8.13 2.57
CA ASP A 84 -5.27 -8.54 1.16
C ASP A 84 -4.18 -9.58 0.82
N ALA A 85 -4.12 -10.00 -0.45
CA ALA A 85 -3.18 -11.01 -0.92
C ALA A 85 -1.72 -10.55 -0.84
N GLU A 86 -1.49 -9.24 -0.93
CA GLU A 86 -0.20 -8.57 -0.80
C GLU A 86 0.19 -8.36 0.68
N GLY A 87 -0.75 -8.55 1.61
CA GLY A 87 -0.58 -8.38 3.04
C GLY A 87 -0.82 -6.96 3.54
N ASN A 88 -1.37 -6.05 2.74
CA ASN A 88 -1.83 -4.74 3.22
C ASN A 88 -3.21 -4.86 3.87
N PHE A 89 -3.66 -3.80 4.55
CA PHE A 89 -4.99 -3.77 5.13
C PHE A 89 -6.06 -3.62 4.05
N GLU A 90 -7.11 -4.44 4.11
CA GLU A 90 -8.32 -4.19 3.34
C GLU A 90 -8.96 -2.86 3.78
N GLY A 91 -9.55 -2.15 2.82
CA GLY A 91 -10.08 -0.80 3.05
C GLY A 91 -11.20 -0.74 4.08
N GLU A 92 -12.05 -1.77 4.16
CA GLU A 92 -13.12 -1.91 5.17
C GLU A 92 -12.71 -2.91 6.25
N GLN A 93 -12.82 -2.51 7.51
CA GLN A 93 -12.55 -3.36 8.67
C GLN A 93 -13.72 -3.31 9.63
N CYS A 94 -13.99 -4.42 10.33
CA CYS A 94 -15.15 -4.54 11.20
C CYS A 94 -14.75 -5.03 12.58
N ASP A 95 -15.33 -4.42 13.62
CA ASP A 95 -15.18 -4.87 15.00
C ASP A 95 -16.23 -5.90 15.40
N ASN A 96 -15.99 -6.54 16.55
CA ASN A 96 -16.85 -7.54 17.14
C ASN A 96 -18.19 -6.99 17.65
N THR A 97 -18.40 -5.67 17.61
CA THR A 97 -19.68 -5.03 17.95
C THR A 97 -20.52 -4.73 16.70
N GLY A 98 -20.05 -5.13 15.52
CA GLY A 98 -20.74 -4.93 14.25
C GLY A 98 -20.55 -3.55 13.65
N HIS A 99 -19.61 -2.74 14.17
CA HIS A 99 -19.25 -1.49 13.52
C HIS A 99 -18.13 -1.74 12.51
N CYS A 100 -18.34 -1.32 11.27
CA CYS A 100 -17.28 -1.27 10.28
C CYS A 100 -16.79 0.17 10.07
N PHE A 101 -15.52 0.29 9.70
CA PHE A 101 -14.82 1.55 9.51
C PHE A 101 -13.74 1.37 8.45
N CYS A 102 -13.34 2.48 7.85
CA CYS A 102 -12.31 2.50 6.84
C CYS A 102 -10.93 2.64 7.48
N VAL A 103 -9.97 1.91 6.92
CA VAL A 103 -8.57 1.99 7.32
C VAL A 103 -7.66 2.27 6.13
N THR A 104 -6.51 2.86 6.42
CA THR A 104 -5.49 3.09 5.41
C THR A 104 -4.72 1.80 5.09
N SER A 105 -4.56 1.48 3.80
CA SER A 105 -3.99 0.20 3.33
C SER A 105 -2.60 -0.12 3.89
N HIS A 106 -1.70 0.87 4.02
CA HIS A 106 -0.30 0.61 4.39
C HIS A 106 -0.05 0.45 5.90
N ASN A 107 -0.79 1.16 6.76
CA ASN A 107 -0.54 1.22 8.22
C ASN A 107 -1.74 0.82 9.08
N GLY A 108 -2.94 0.64 8.51
CA GLY A 108 -4.14 0.29 9.25
C GLY A 108 -4.72 1.43 10.08
N GLU A 109 -4.37 2.68 9.79
CA GLU A 109 -4.90 3.85 10.50
C GLU A 109 -6.41 4.01 10.25
N VAL A 110 -7.18 4.12 11.34
CA VAL A 110 -8.64 4.17 11.30
C VAL A 110 -9.13 5.59 11.00
N ILE A 111 -9.96 5.71 9.98
CA ILE A 111 -10.65 6.95 9.64
C ILE A 111 -11.89 7.05 10.53
N GLN A 112 -11.77 7.74 11.66
CA GLN A 112 -12.82 7.76 12.70
C GLN A 112 -14.19 8.24 12.19
N SER A 113 -14.21 9.17 11.23
CA SER A 113 -15.45 9.68 10.62
C SER A 113 -16.22 8.65 9.80
N SER A 114 -15.58 7.53 9.44
CA SER A 114 -16.17 6.48 8.61
C SER A 114 -16.79 5.32 9.41
N LYS A 115 -16.74 5.38 10.75
CA LYS A 115 -17.28 4.31 11.60
C LYS A 115 -18.80 4.30 11.59
N VAL A 116 -19.38 3.24 11.05
CA VAL A 116 -20.83 3.03 10.94
C VAL A 116 -21.20 1.63 11.45
N LEU A 117 -22.47 1.44 11.80
CA LEU A 117 -23.00 0.11 12.14
C LEU A 117 -23.35 -0.64 10.84
N GLY A 118 -22.86 -1.87 10.68
CA GLY A 118 -22.95 -2.59 9.40
C GLY A 118 -21.79 -2.22 8.47
N SER A 119 -22.03 -2.17 7.16
CA SER A 119 -20.95 -1.97 6.15
C SER A 119 -20.60 -0.49 5.92
N ALA A 120 -19.31 -0.19 5.83
CA ALA A 120 -18.76 1.13 5.57
C ALA A 120 -18.35 1.28 4.10
N ASP A 121 -18.81 2.33 3.42
CA ASP A 121 -18.36 2.63 2.06
C ASP A 121 -16.95 3.23 2.07
N CYS A 122 -15.95 2.36 1.94
CA CYS A 122 -14.54 2.74 1.88
C CYS A 122 -14.04 3.01 0.45
N SER A 123 -14.94 3.07 -0.53
CA SER A 123 -14.58 3.32 -1.94
C SER A 123 -13.87 4.66 -2.11
N SER A 124 -14.23 5.68 -1.33
CA SER A 124 -13.58 6.99 -1.32
C SER A 124 -12.13 6.98 -0.83
N HIS A 125 -11.75 5.98 -0.03
CA HIS A 125 -10.43 5.84 0.60
C HIS A 125 -9.60 4.69 0.05
N SER A 126 -10.17 3.91 -0.86
CA SER A 126 -9.46 2.86 -1.57
C SER A 126 -8.30 3.44 -2.40
N PRO A 127 -7.17 2.71 -2.53
CA PRO A 127 -6.12 3.09 -3.47
C PRO A 127 -6.63 3.15 -4.92
N ALA A 128 -7.73 2.45 -5.23
CA ALA A 128 -8.38 2.52 -6.54
C ALA A 128 -8.93 3.92 -6.86
N ARG A 129 -9.53 4.64 -5.89
CA ARG A 129 -9.98 6.03 -6.12
C ARG A 129 -8.86 7.06 -6.14
N ARG A 130 -7.69 6.76 -5.59
CA ARG A 130 -6.51 7.63 -5.75
C ARG A 130 -5.92 7.63 -7.15
N TYR A 131 -6.36 6.70 -8.01
CA TYR A 131 -5.86 6.57 -9.37
C TYR A 131 -6.85 6.99 -10.45
N LEU A 132 -8.06 7.46 -10.08
CA LEU A 132 -8.93 8.05 -11.08
C LEU A 132 -8.38 9.41 -11.51
N THR A 133 -8.15 9.54 -12.79
CA THR A 133 -7.89 10.82 -13.43
C THR A 133 -9.12 11.71 -13.33
N GLN A 134 -8.93 13.01 -13.56
CA GLN A 134 -10.01 14.00 -13.49
C GLN A 134 -11.18 13.68 -14.44
N CYS A 135 -10.88 13.17 -15.65
CA CYS A 135 -11.92 12.75 -16.59
C CYS A 135 -12.72 11.55 -16.07
N GLN A 136 -12.05 10.50 -15.57
CA GLN A 136 -12.73 9.31 -15.06
C GLN A 136 -13.61 9.63 -13.86
N GLN A 137 -13.14 10.50 -12.96
CA GLN A 137 -13.94 10.97 -11.82
C GLN A 137 -15.19 11.71 -12.29
N MET A 138 -15.04 12.62 -13.26
CA MET A 138 -16.15 13.38 -13.81
C MET A 138 -17.15 12.46 -14.53
N TYR A 139 -16.68 11.48 -15.31
CA TYR A 139 -17.51 10.47 -15.96
C TYR A 139 -18.37 9.71 -14.94
N GLN A 140 -17.77 9.20 -13.88
CA GLN A 140 -18.50 8.46 -12.85
C GLN A 140 -19.56 9.32 -12.16
N LEU A 141 -19.24 10.57 -11.79
CA LEU A 141 -20.22 11.47 -11.17
C LEU A 141 -21.43 11.73 -12.09
N ARG A 142 -21.19 11.93 -13.39
CA ARG A 142 -22.26 12.12 -14.39
C ARG A 142 -23.14 10.88 -14.53
N MET A 143 -22.56 9.68 -14.41
CA MET A 143 -23.27 8.41 -14.54
C MET A 143 -24.09 8.04 -13.31
N ILE A 144 -23.64 8.40 -12.10
CA ILE A 144 -24.29 7.98 -10.84
C ILE A 144 -25.66 8.67 -10.63
N SER A 145 -25.83 9.91 -11.07
CA SER A 145 -27.06 10.67 -10.84
C SER A 145 -27.58 11.34 -12.10
N PHE A 146 -28.43 10.62 -12.83
CA PHE A 146 -29.17 11.16 -13.96
C PHE A 146 -30.07 12.34 -13.55
N VAL A 147 -30.63 12.31 -12.33
CA VAL A 147 -31.54 13.35 -11.84
C VAL A 147 -30.81 14.68 -11.59
N ILE A 148 -29.57 14.65 -11.09
CA ILE A 148 -28.79 15.86 -10.77
C ILE A 148 -28.08 16.42 -12.01
N TYR A 149 -27.62 15.54 -12.91
CA TYR A 149 -26.80 15.93 -14.06
C TYR A 149 -27.52 15.80 -15.41
N GLN A 150 -28.85 15.80 -15.39
CA GLN A 150 -29.68 15.83 -16.59
C GLN A 150 -29.30 17.02 -17.50
N GLY A 151 -29.09 16.74 -18.78
CA GLY A 151 -28.70 17.74 -19.78
C GLY A 151 -27.23 18.15 -19.75
N MET A 152 -26.45 17.70 -18.76
CA MET A 152 -25.02 17.92 -18.75
C MET A 152 -24.29 16.94 -19.65
N TRP A 153 -23.23 17.42 -20.29
CA TRP A 153 -22.35 16.59 -21.10
C TRP A 153 -21.58 15.56 -20.25
N THR A 154 -21.48 14.34 -20.79
CA THR A 154 -20.72 13.23 -20.21
C THR A 154 -19.36 13.12 -20.88
N PRO A 155 -18.25 13.22 -20.13
CA PRO A 155 -16.92 13.27 -20.74
C PRO A 155 -16.48 11.95 -21.34
N LYS A 156 -15.75 12.04 -22.45
CA LYS A 156 -15.03 10.90 -23.03
C LYS A 156 -13.59 10.93 -22.57
N CYS A 157 -13.15 9.82 -21.99
CA CYS A 157 -11.78 9.68 -21.52
C CYS A 157 -11.04 8.71 -22.43
N ASP A 158 -9.74 8.93 -22.61
CA ASP A 158 -8.87 8.01 -23.32
C ASP A 158 -8.48 6.80 -22.46
N THR A 159 -7.59 5.94 -22.99
CA THR A 159 -7.10 4.74 -22.30
C THR A 159 -6.24 5.03 -21.08
N GLU A 160 -5.60 6.20 -21.02
CA GLU A 160 -4.84 6.66 -19.86
C GLU A 160 -5.73 7.35 -18.82
N GLY A 161 -7.00 7.59 -19.17
CA GLY A 161 -7.97 8.32 -18.38
C GLY A 161 -7.91 9.84 -18.57
N LYS A 162 -7.10 10.39 -19.47
CA LYS A 162 -7.14 11.83 -19.79
C LYS A 162 -8.41 12.16 -20.58
N PHE A 163 -8.75 13.44 -20.66
CA PHE A 163 -9.84 13.87 -21.53
C PHE A 163 -9.45 13.68 -22.99
N GLU A 164 -10.31 13.07 -23.80
CA GLU A 164 -10.15 13.14 -25.25
C GLU A 164 -10.18 14.62 -25.69
N PRO A 165 -9.32 15.04 -26.63
CA PRO A 165 -9.19 16.45 -26.99
C PRO A 165 -10.48 17.01 -27.59
N VAL A 166 -11.25 16.18 -28.31
CA VAL A 166 -12.56 16.54 -28.86
C VAL A 166 -13.67 15.97 -27.97
N GLN A 167 -14.52 16.85 -27.46
CA GLN A 167 -15.69 16.48 -26.68
C GLN A 167 -16.96 16.99 -27.34
N CYS A 168 -18.05 16.24 -27.23
CA CYS A 168 -19.33 16.62 -27.83
C CYS A 168 -20.44 16.54 -26.78
N ASP A 169 -21.18 17.64 -26.61
CA ASP A 169 -22.32 17.69 -25.70
C ASP A 169 -23.56 16.97 -26.26
N ASN A 170 -24.59 16.85 -25.43
CA ASN A 170 -25.85 16.19 -25.80
C ASN A 170 -26.68 17.02 -26.81
N THR A 171 -26.22 18.22 -27.18
CA THR A 171 -26.88 19.12 -28.14
C THR A 171 -26.16 19.15 -29.49
N ASP A 172 -25.37 18.12 -29.80
CA ASP A 172 -24.56 17.99 -31.03
C ASP A 172 -23.56 19.14 -31.26
N HIS A 173 -23.13 19.82 -30.20
CA HIS A 173 -22.01 20.76 -30.30
C HIS A 173 -20.74 20.09 -29.79
N CYS A 174 -19.68 20.15 -30.59
CA CYS A 174 -18.36 19.67 -30.21
C CYS A 174 -17.40 20.82 -29.93
N PHE A 175 -16.46 20.61 -29.01
CA PHE A 175 -15.49 21.60 -28.55
C PHE A 175 -14.19 20.91 -28.16
N CYS A 176 -13.10 21.69 -28.10
CA CYS A 176 -11.81 21.20 -27.65
C CYS A 176 -11.66 21.37 -26.14
N VAL A 177 -11.01 20.41 -25.48
CA VAL A 177 -10.69 20.47 -24.05
C VAL A 177 -9.22 20.15 -23.80
N THR A 178 -8.69 20.62 -22.67
CA THR A 178 -7.35 20.23 -22.18
C THR A 178 -7.35 18.79 -21.68
N GLU A 179 -6.25 18.06 -21.92
CA GLU A 179 -6.16 16.63 -21.63
C GLU A 179 -6.21 16.32 -20.12
N ILE A 180 -5.68 17.23 -19.30
CA ILE A 180 -5.54 17.04 -17.86
C ILE A 180 -6.79 17.49 -17.10
N THR A 181 -7.26 18.72 -17.36
CA THR A 181 -8.33 19.33 -16.55
C THR A 181 -9.71 19.29 -17.20
N GLY A 182 -9.78 19.07 -18.52
CA GLY A 182 -11.03 19.07 -19.27
C GLY A 182 -11.60 20.48 -19.47
N THR A 183 -10.77 21.52 -19.37
CA THR A 183 -11.19 22.91 -19.58
C THR A 183 -11.46 23.17 -21.05
N VAL A 184 -12.61 23.78 -21.35
CA VAL A 184 -13.02 24.07 -22.73
C VAL A 184 -12.17 25.20 -23.32
N VAL A 185 -11.57 24.93 -24.47
CA VAL A 185 -10.82 25.93 -25.24
C VAL A 185 -11.79 26.99 -25.78
N LYS A 186 -11.56 28.26 -25.47
CA LYS A 186 -12.43 29.36 -25.90
C LYS A 186 -12.50 29.43 -27.43
N GLY A 187 -13.71 29.58 -27.97
CA GLY A 187 -13.93 29.69 -29.42
C GLY A 187 -13.87 28.36 -30.19
N SER A 188 -13.57 27.23 -29.54
CA SER A 188 -13.52 25.92 -30.20
C SER A 188 -14.88 25.24 -30.39
N LYS A 189 -15.96 25.79 -29.79
CA LYS A 189 -17.29 25.19 -29.83
C LYS A 189 -17.94 25.38 -31.21
N VAL A 190 -18.16 24.27 -31.89
CA VAL A 190 -18.77 24.20 -33.23
C VAL A 190 -20.00 23.27 -33.24
N PRO A 191 -21.09 23.63 -33.92
CA PRO A 191 -22.28 22.79 -34.04
C PRO A 191 -22.09 21.73 -35.14
N HIS A 192 -22.61 20.51 -34.93
CA HIS A 192 -22.71 19.40 -35.89
C HIS A 192 -21.39 18.86 -36.48
N THR A 193 -20.25 19.49 -36.23
CA THR A 193 -18.93 19.10 -36.74
C THR A 193 -17.94 18.92 -35.60
N ARG A 194 -16.90 18.11 -35.82
CA ARG A 194 -15.79 17.96 -34.85
C ARG A 194 -14.70 19.00 -35.16
N PRO A 195 -14.31 19.86 -34.20
CA PRO A 195 -13.22 20.80 -34.41
C PRO A 195 -11.87 20.08 -34.49
N ASP A 196 -10.92 20.69 -35.22
CA ASP A 196 -9.54 20.26 -35.23
C ASP A 196 -8.81 20.85 -34.00
N CYS A 197 -8.59 20.00 -32.99
CA CYS A 197 -7.95 20.42 -31.74
C CYS A 197 -6.42 20.42 -31.79
N SER A 198 -5.79 20.01 -32.90
CA SER A 198 -4.33 20.03 -33.07
C SER A 198 -3.74 21.45 -33.12
N GLN A 199 -4.60 22.46 -33.32
CA GLN A 199 -4.23 23.87 -33.44
C GLN A 199 -4.08 24.58 -32.08
N TYR A 200 -4.28 23.87 -30.98
CA TYR A 200 -4.21 24.40 -29.61
C TYR A 200 -3.16 23.63 -28.82
N ASP A 201 -2.37 24.33 -28.00
CA ASP A 201 -1.54 23.67 -27.00
C ASP A 201 -2.42 23.24 -25.82
N LEU A 202 -2.66 21.93 -25.71
CA LEU A 202 -3.57 21.34 -24.72
C LEU A 202 -2.85 20.94 -23.43
N THR A 203 -1.56 21.28 -23.29
CA THR A 203 -0.68 20.76 -22.24
C THR A 203 -0.40 21.70 -21.08
N GLU A 204 -0.68 23.00 -21.18
CA GLU A 204 -0.52 23.97 -20.07
C GLU A 204 -1.68 24.97 -19.98
N GLU A 205 -1.84 25.62 -18.81
CA GLU A 205 -2.93 26.56 -18.48
C GLU A 205 -3.01 27.82 -19.37
N ASP A 206 -2.13 27.98 -20.37
CA ASP A 206 -2.09 29.16 -21.23
C ASP A 206 -2.69 28.87 -22.60
N ILE A 207 -3.96 29.26 -22.75
CA ILE A 207 -4.69 29.24 -24.02
C ILE A 207 -4.10 30.36 -24.90
N THR A 208 -3.02 30.06 -25.62
CA THR A 208 -2.58 30.90 -26.74
C THR A 208 -2.62 30.10 -28.04
N PRO A 209 -3.15 30.68 -29.13
CA PRO A 209 -3.08 30.04 -30.44
C PRO A 209 -1.62 29.90 -30.84
N THR A 210 -1.21 28.71 -31.28
CA THR A 210 0.12 28.51 -31.89
C THR A 210 0.27 29.45 -33.08
N PRO A 211 1.31 30.30 -33.13
CA PRO A 211 1.55 31.14 -34.30
C PRO A 211 1.92 30.24 -35.49
N SER A 212 1.10 30.28 -36.53
CA SER A 212 1.44 29.72 -37.84
C SER A 212 2.59 30.54 -38.44
N PHE A 213 3.74 29.91 -38.69
CA PHE A 213 4.81 30.45 -39.52
C PHE A 213 4.58 30.11 -41.00
#